data_AF-V7CCX4-F1
#
_entry.id   AF-V7CCX4-F1
#
_cell.length_a   1.000
_cell.length_b   1.000
_cell.length_c   1.000
_cell.angle_alpha   90.00
_cell.angle_beta   90.00
_cell.angle_gamma   90.00
#
_symmetry.space_group_name_H-M   'P 1'
#
loop_
_entity.id
_entity.type
_entity.pdbx_description
1 polymer ?
#
loop_
_entity_poly.entity_id
_entity_poly.type
_entity_poly.pdbx_seq_one_letter_code
_entity_poly.pdbx_strand_id
1 'polypeptide(L)'
;MQKKERILYESIVTESDLGNWRERERKTNRRGCSCRDAFVREKFGRLRVMIYVYYIYIFFVGVAMSTEMIPSPAPSPASSSASSPAPSPASSPAPSSAPSCSSNSSNYELRKGFNGLDKVLLRDARGSSAEVYLYGGQVTSWKNDQAEELLFLSSKAIFKPPKKAIRGGIPICFPQFASFGSLDTHGFARNRFWTIDDNPPPFPTNTLSKAFVDLILKPSEDDIKIWPHSFEYRLRVALGPGGELMLTSRVRNTNTDGKPFSFTFAYHTYFSVSDISEVRVEGLETLDYLDKLQGKRRFTEQGDALTFESEVDKIYLSTPTKIAILDHEKKRTFVLRKDGLPDAVVWNPWDKKAKAMTDFGDDDYKHMLCVEAAAVEKPINLKPGEEWKGRLELSTVPSSYYSGQLDPRKVVLGS
;
A
#
# COMPACT_ATOMS: atom_id res chain seq x y z
N MET A 1 -46.00 -7.88 31.51
CA MET A 1 -45.44 -8.15 32.85
C MET A 1 -46.19 -9.30 33.49
N GLN A 2 -45.48 -10.19 34.19
CA GLN A 2 -45.98 -11.38 34.93
C GLN A 2 -46.44 -12.60 34.11
N LYS A 3 -45.48 -13.30 33.46
CA LYS A 3 -45.39 -14.80 33.42
C LYS A 3 -44.17 -15.38 32.68
N LYS A 4 -43.20 -14.57 32.24
CA LYS A 4 -42.00 -15.04 31.52
C LYS A 4 -40.65 -14.77 32.22
N GLU A 5 -40.65 -14.33 33.48
CA GLU A 5 -39.44 -14.03 34.25
C GLU A 5 -38.98 -15.16 35.19
N ARG A 6 -39.51 -16.38 35.06
CA ARG A 6 -39.18 -17.51 35.96
C ARG A 6 -38.52 -18.72 35.28
N ILE A 7 -37.88 -18.53 34.12
CA ILE A 7 -37.16 -19.62 33.42
C ILE A 7 -35.68 -19.27 33.14
N LEU A 8 -35.25 -18.04 33.39
CA LEU A 8 -33.86 -17.63 33.11
C LEU A 8 -32.92 -17.61 34.34
N TYR A 9 -33.38 -18.10 35.51
CA TYR A 9 -32.62 -17.99 36.78
C TYR A 9 -32.29 -19.33 37.46
N GLU A 10 -32.58 -20.48 36.84
CA GLU A 10 -32.29 -21.82 37.40
C GLU A 10 -31.39 -22.68 36.49
N SER A 11 -30.22 -22.17 36.11
CA SER A 11 -29.11 -23.01 35.64
C SER A 11 -27.77 -22.51 36.19
N ILE A 12 -27.74 -22.35 37.50
CA ILE A 12 -26.52 -22.08 38.26
C ILE A 12 -26.00 -23.43 38.78
N VAL A 13 -24.79 -23.76 38.33
CA VAL A 13 -23.89 -24.85 38.74
C VAL A 13 -24.26 -25.51 40.08
N THR A 14 -24.59 -26.80 40.08
CA THR A 14 -24.82 -27.59 41.31
C THR A 14 -23.50 -28.14 41.89
N GLU A 15 -23.42 -28.28 43.22
CA GLU A 15 -22.25 -28.82 43.95
C GLU A 15 -21.79 -30.22 43.48
N SER A 16 -22.63 -30.94 42.74
CA SER A 16 -22.27 -32.19 42.05
C SER A 16 -21.14 -32.04 41.03
N ASP A 17 -20.98 -30.86 40.43
CA ASP A 17 -20.01 -30.60 39.37
C ASP A 17 -18.60 -30.32 39.93
N LEU A 18 -18.51 -29.83 41.16
CA LEU A 18 -17.25 -29.59 41.87
C LEU A 18 -16.68 -30.88 42.47
N GLY A 19 -17.52 -31.83 42.88
CA GLY A 19 -17.10 -33.15 43.38
C GLY A 19 -16.45 -34.01 42.29
N ASN A 20 -16.98 -33.98 41.07
CA ASN A 20 -16.44 -34.70 39.91
C ASN A 20 -15.10 -34.14 39.39
N TRP A 21 -14.74 -32.93 39.77
CA TRP A 21 -13.50 -32.27 39.37
C TRP A 21 -12.28 -32.83 40.13
N ARG A 22 -12.37 -33.04 41.45
CA ARG A 22 -11.25 -33.57 42.28
C ARG A 22 -10.91 -35.03 41.98
N GLU A 23 -11.87 -35.83 41.52
CA GLU A 23 -11.66 -37.23 41.14
C GLU A 23 -10.99 -37.35 39.74
N ARG A 24 -11.30 -36.44 38.82
CA ARG A 24 -10.72 -36.42 37.45
C ARG A 24 -9.32 -35.83 37.40
N GLU A 25 -9.00 -34.87 38.26
CA GLU A 25 -7.66 -34.25 38.31
C GLU A 25 -6.57 -35.22 38.82
N ARG A 26 -6.93 -36.20 39.66
CA ARG A 26 -6.01 -37.28 40.08
C ARG A 26 -5.71 -38.30 38.98
N LYS A 27 -6.60 -38.47 38.00
CA LYS A 27 -6.44 -39.49 36.92
C LYS A 27 -5.72 -38.96 35.67
N THR A 28 -5.65 -37.65 35.47
CA THR A 28 -4.99 -37.04 34.29
C THR A 28 -3.52 -36.71 34.47
N ASN A 29 -2.95 -36.80 35.68
CA ASN A 29 -1.52 -36.52 35.90
C ASN A 29 -0.57 -37.69 35.48
N ARG A 30 -1.04 -38.60 34.61
CA ARG A 30 -0.24 -39.73 34.10
C ARG A 30 -0.20 -39.91 32.58
N ARG A 31 -0.82 -39.05 31.76
CA ARG A 31 -0.64 -39.05 30.29
C ARG A 31 -0.68 -37.63 29.75
N GLY A 32 0.40 -37.22 29.09
CA GLY A 32 0.63 -35.85 28.60
C GLY A 32 -0.31 -35.39 27.47
N CYS A 33 -0.38 -34.07 27.32
CA CYS A 33 -0.89 -33.23 26.22
C CYS A 33 -2.14 -33.69 25.44
N SER A 34 -3.21 -32.87 25.48
CA SER A 34 -4.10 -32.50 24.34
C SER A 34 -5.50 -31.97 24.74
N CYS A 35 -5.91 -31.99 26.02
CA CYS A 35 -7.29 -31.60 26.40
C CYS A 35 -7.48 -30.16 26.90
N ARG A 36 -6.41 -29.43 27.22
CA ARG A 36 -6.51 -28.05 27.77
C ARG A 36 -6.98 -27.04 26.72
N ASP A 37 -6.57 -27.20 25.46
CA ASP A 37 -6.88 -26.23 24.39
C ASP A 37 -8.30 -26.36 23.84
N ALA A 38 -8.90 -27.56 23.87
CA ALA A 38 -10.28 -27.77 23.42
C ALA A 38 -11.30 -27.09 24.34
N PHE A 39 -11.08 -27.12 25.66
CA PHE A 39 -11.99 -26.54 26.65
C PHE A 39 -11.92 -25.00 26.70
N VAL A 40 -10.72 -24.43 26.49
CA VAL A 40 -10.54 -22.97 26.40
C VAL A 40 -11.21 -22.42 25.13
N ARG A 41 -11.14 -23.14 24.01
CA ARG A 41 -11.84 -22.77 22.76
C ARG A 41 -13.37 -22.76 22.90
N GLU A 42 -13.94 -23.72 23.62
CA GLU A 42 -15.40 -23.80 23.82
C GLU A 42 -15.93 -22.67 24.73
N LYS A 43 -15.19 -22.32 25.81
CA LYS A 43 -15.59 -21.24 26.72
C LYS A 43 -15.44 -19.83 26.11
N PHE A 44 -14.40 -19.57 25.31
CA PHE A 44 -14.25 -18.29 24.62
C PHE A 44 -15.31 -18.08 23.52
N GLY A 45 -15.76 -19.17 22.87
CA GLY A 45 -16.86 -19.13 21.91
C GLY A 45 -18.18 -18.68 22.55
N ARG A 46 -18.52 -19.21 23.74
CA ARG A 46 -19.75 -18.82 24.47
C ARG A 46 -19.72 -17.38 24.99
N LEU A 47 -18.55 -16.87 25.39
CA LEU A 47 -18.42 -15.48 25.84
C LEU A 47 -18.60 -14.47 24.69
N ARG A 48 -18.10 -14.80 23.49
CA ARG A 48 -18.30 -13.96 22.28
C ARG A 48 -19.76 -13.84 21.86
N VAL A 49 -20.53 -14.93 21.93
CA VAL A 49 -21.96 -14.91 21.62
C VAL A 49 -22.75 -14.08 22.63
N MET A 50 -22.39 -14.12 23.92
CA MET A 50 -23.03 -13.30 24.96
C MET A 50 -22.83 -11.80 24.72
N ILE A 51 -21.62 -11.37 24.36
CA ILE A 51 -21.32 -9.95 24.08
C ILE A 51 -22.11 -9.48 22.84
N TYR A 52 -22.21 -10.32 21.81
CA TYR A 52 -22.90 -9.98 20.57
C TYR A 52 -24.42 -9.78 20.77
N VAL A 53 -25.06 -10.65 21.57
CA VAL A 53 -26.49 -10.52 21.89
C VAL A 53 -26.78 -9.29 22.75
N TYR A 54 -25.86 -8.93 23.66
CA TYR A 54 -25.99 -7.73 24.50
C TYR A 54 -25.87 -6.43 23.68
N TYR A 55 -24.97 -6.39 22.70
CA TYR A 55 -24.83 -5.24 21.79
C TYR A 55 -26.04 -5.04 20.87
N ILE A 56 -26.62 -6.13 20.35
CA ILE A 56 -27.86 -6.07 19.56
C ILE A 56 -29.01 -5.53 20.41
N TYR A 57 -29.13 -5.96 21.66
CA TYR A 57 -30.17 -5.47 22.56
C TYR A 57 -30.06 -3.96 22.83
N ILE A 58 -28.85 -3.44 23.07
CA ILE A 58 -28.62 -2.00 23.27
C ILE A 58 -28.93 -1.21 21.99
N PHE A 59 -28.55 -1.71 20.82
CA PHE A 59 -28.81 -1.04 19.55
C PHE A 59 -30.31 -0.89 19.25
N PHE A 60 -31.11 -1.93 19.51
CA PHE A 60 -32.55 -1.88 19.28
C PHE A 60 -33.31 -1.04 20.32
N VAL A 61 -32.84 -0.97 21.57
CA VAL A 61 -33.42 -0.09 22.59
C VAL A 61 -33.07 1.38 22.33
N GLY A 62 -31.87 1.66 21.80
CA GLY A 62 -31.43 3.02 21.47
C GLY A 62 -32.14 3.64 20.25
N VAL A 63 -32.45 2.84 19.22
CA VAL A 63 -33.14 3.32 18.00
C VAL A 63 -34.62 3.65 18.25
N ALA A 64 -35.25 3.09 19.29
CA ALA A 64 -36.66 3.35 19.62
C ALA A 64 -36.91 4.69 20.36
N MET A 65 -35.86 5.44 20.74
CA MET A 65 -35.98 6.67 21.54
C MET A 65 -35.59 7.95 20.79
N SER A 66 -35.48 7.93 19.45
CA SER A 66 -35.05 9.12 18.69
C SER A 66 -35.77 9.25 17.35
N THR A 67 -37.08 9.43 17.39
CA THR A 67 -37.86 9.98 16.26
C THR A 67 -38.94 10.91 16.80
N GLU A 68 -38.59 12.17 17.05
CA GLU A 68 -39.56 13.27 17.10
C GLU A 68 -39.26 14.28 15.98
N MET A 69 -40.34 14.70 15.33
CA MET A 69 -40.43 15.42 14.08
C MET A 69 -40.05 16.91 14.22
N ILE A 70 -39.34 17.47 13.23
CA ILE A 70 -39.16 18.91 13.07
C ILE A 70 -39.74 19.33 11.70
N PRO A 71 -40.65 20.32 11.62
CA PRO A 71 -41.30 20.73 10.38
C PRO A 71 -40.50 21.77 9.58
N SER A 72 -40.63 21.73 8.25
CA SER A 72 -40.05 22.68 7.28
C SER A 72 -40.79 24.03 7.24
N PRO A 73 -40.11 25.16 6.98
CA PRO A 73 -40.76 26.41 6.61
C PRO A 73 -40.86 26.60 5.08
N ALA A 74 -41.97 27.20 4.66
CA ALA A 74 -42.37 27.53 3.29
C ALA A 74 -41.74 28.84 2.75
N PRO A 75 -41.81 29.13 1.43
CA PRO A 75 -41.01 30.15 0.75
C PRO A 75 -41.78 31.48 0.51
N SER A 76 -41.07 32.57 0.23
CA SER A 76 -41.61 33.86 -0.27
C SER A 76 -40.46 34.75 -0.84
N PRO A 77 -40.71 35.80 -1.65
CA PRO A 77 -40.86 35.71 -3.10
C PRO A 77 -39.83 36.58 -3.87
N ALA A 78 -39.87 36.46 -5.20
CA ALA A 78 -39.05 37.18 -6.17
C ALA A 78 -39.36 38.68 -6.27
N SER A 79 -38.34 39.48 -6.60
CA SER A 79 -38.49 40.76 -7.28
C SER A 79 -37.36 40.98 -8.29
N SER A 80 -37.77 41.47 -9.46
CA SER A 80 -37.02 41.77 -10.67
C SER A 80 -36.49 43.21 -10.68
N SER A 81 -35.34 43.48 -11.31
CA SER A 81 -35.25 44.34 -12.52
C SER A 81 -33.82 44.83 -12.86
N ALA A 82 -33.46 44.63 -14.12
CA ALA A 82 -32.86 45.59 -15.07
C ALA A 82 -31.36 46.04 -15.03
N SER A 83 -30.68 45.67 -16.13
CA SER A 83 -29.83 46.48 -17.05
C SER A 83 -28.44 47.04 -16.65
N SER A 84 -27.45 46.53 -17.40
CA SER A 84 -26.12 47.03 -17.82
C SER A 84 -26.05 48.53 -18.23
N PRO A 85 -24.88 49.17 -18.51
CA PRO A 85 -23.59 48.61 -18.99
C PRO A 85 -22.27 49.23 -18.48
N ALA A 86 -21.16 48.66 -18.97
CA ALA A 86 -19.74 48.96 -18.74
C ALA A 86 -19.29 50.39 -19.16
N PRO A 87 -18.08 50.84 -18.76
CA PRO A 87 -16.93 50.71 -19.67
C PRO A 87 -15.55 50.47 -19.01
N SER A 88 -14.58 49.96 -19.80
CA SER A 88 -13.11 50.07 -19.61
C SER A 88 -12.61 51.36 -20.31
N PRO A 89 -11.30 51.75 -20.39
CA PRO A 89 -10.05 51.08 -19.97
C PRO A 89 -8.99 52.01 -19.31
N ALA A 90 -7.87 51.48 -18.79
CA ALA A 90 -6.54 52.10 -18.90
C ALA A 90 -5.39 51.23 -18.34
N SER A 91 -4.24 51.42 -18.99
CA SER A 91 -2.96 50.71 -19.05
C SER A 91 -1.87 51.03 -18.01
N SER A 92 -1.00 50.03 -17.76
CA SER A 92 0.49 50.07 -17.55
C SER A 92 1.10 50.50 -16.18
N PRO A 93 2.39 50.17 -15.85
CA PRO A 93 3.36 49.21 -16.42
C PRO A 93 4.07 48.28 -15.37
N ALA A 94 4.91 47.36 -15.87
CA ALA A 94 5.74 46.39 -15.15
C ALA A 94 7.04 46.96 -14.51
N PRO A 95 7.66 46.28 -13.53
CA PRO A 95 9.05 46.52 -13.15
C PRO A 95 10.02 45.46 -13.69
N SER A 96 11.21 45.98 -13.99
CA SER A 96 12.41 45.40 -14.59
C SER A 96 13.06 44.25 -13.82
N SER A 97 13.52 43.25 -14.58
CA SER A 97 14.34 42.12 -14.14
C SER A 97 15.82 42.50 -13.97
N ALA A 98 16.38 42.24 -12.78
CA ALA A 98 17.82 42.09 -12.56
C ALA A 98 18.22 40.61 -12.72
N PRO A 99 19.44 40.29 -13.19
CA PRO A 99 19.84 38.92 -13.53
C PRO A 99 20.06 38.12 -12.25
N SER A 100 19.25 37.06 -12.06
CA SER A 100 19.49 36.08 -11.00
C SER A 100 20.65 35.18 -11.40
N CYS A 101 21.61 35.02 -10.50
CA CYS A 101 22.67 34.03 -10.60
C CYS A 101 22.01 32.65 -10.64
N SER A 102 22.16 31.95 -11.76
CA SER A 102 21.68 30.57 -11.93
C SER A 102 22.54 29.63 -11.07
N SER A 103 22.16 29.45 -9.81
CA SER A 103 22.48 28.22 -9.10
C SER A 103 21.75 27.09 -9.84
N ASN A 104 22.47 26.29 -10.62
CA ASN A 104 21.93 25.03 -11.15
C ASN A 104 21.66 24.11 -9.96
N SER A 105 20.49 24.26 -9.32
CA SER A 105 19.97 23.27 -8.38
C SER A 105 19.49 22.11 -9.23
N SER A 106 20.38 21.14 -9.47
CA SER A 106 19.97 19.87 -10.05
C SER A 106 18.81 19.30 -9.21
N ASN A 107 17.81 18.71 -9.87
CA ASN A 107 16.63 18.13 -9.20
C ASN A 107 16.98 16.95 -8.28
N TYR A 108 18.24 16.52 -8.29
CA TYR A 108 18.78 15.39 -7.54
C TYR A 108 20.30 15.50 -7.40
N GLU A 109 20.88 14.67 -6.53
CA GLU A 109 22.33 14.48 -6.39
C GLU A 109 22.75 13.05 -6.75
N LEU A 110 23.80 12.88 -7.56
CA LEU A 110 24.38 11.55 -7.83
C LEU A 110 25.39 11.19 -6.73
N ARG A 111 25.30 9.98 -6.18
CA ARG A 111 26.16 9.48 -5.11
C ARG A 111 26.56 8.03 -5.33
N LYS A 112 27.67 7.62 -4.71
CA LYS A 112 28.03 6.21 -4.57
C LYS A 112 27.34 5.64 -3.33
N GLY A 113 26.64 4.53 -3.51
CA GLY A 113 26.00 3.74 -2.47
C GLY A 113 26.87 2.57 -2.01
N PHE A 114 26.20 1.54 -1.48
CA PHE A 114 26.86 0.32 -1.03
C PHE A 114 27.60 -0.36 -2.18
N ASN A 115 28.79 -0.91 -1.90
CA ASN A 115 29.68 -1.51 -2.90
C ASN A 115 30.02 -0.61 -4.11
N GLY A 116 29.92 0.72 -3.96
CA GLY A 116 30.24 1.67 -5.03
C GLY A 116 29.20 1.74 -6.16
N LEU A 117 27.99 1.20 -5.97
CA LEU A 117 26.91 1.30 -6.94
C LEU A 117 26.38 2.73 -7.02
N ASP A 118 26.06 3.18 -8.23
CA ASP A 118 25.48 4.51 -8.43
C ASP A 118 24.04 4.58 -7.92
N LYS A 119 23.76 5.64 -7.17
CA LYS A 119 22.43 6.00 -6.69
C LYS A 119 22.19 7.48 -6.81
N VAL A 120 20.93 7.83 -6.93
CA VAL A 120 20.43 9.20 -6.93
C VAL A 120 19.80 9.48 -5.58
N LEU A 121 20.08 10.65 -5.03
CA LEU A 121 19.48 11.18 -3.82
C LEU A 121 18.55 12.34 -4.19
N LEU A 122 17.28 12.20 -3.84
CA LEU A 122 16.28 13.25 -3.90
C LEU A 122 16.12 13.87 -2.51
N ARG A 123 15.97 15.19 -2.45
CA ARG A 123 15.63 15.93 -1.22
C ARG A 123 14.56 16.96 -1.54
N ASP A 124 13.51 16.99 -0.74
CA ASP A 124 12.58 18.11 -0.78
C ASP A 124 13.09 19.29 0.08
N ALA A 125 12.39 20.42 0.01
CA ALA A 125 12.77 21.63 0.76
C ALA A 125 12.51 21.52 2.28
N ARG A 126 11.74 20.53 2.73
CA ARG A 126 11.34 20.35 4.14
C ARG A 126 12.18 19.29 4.86
N GLY A 127 13.03 18.56 4.14
CA GLY A 127 13.96 17.58 4.69
C GLY A 127 13.64 16.13 4.34
N SER A 128 12.49 15.85 3.71
CA SER A 128 12.17 14.51 3.21
C SER A 128 13.19 14.11 2.14
N SER A 129 13.52 12.83 2.07
CA SER A 129 14.52 12.34 1.10
C SER A 129 14.18 10.96 0.57
N ALA A 130 14.70 10.64 -0.61
CA ALA A 130 14.59 9.31 -1.20
C ALA A 130 15.89 8.93 -1.91
N GLU A 131 16.27 7.67 -1.80
CA GLU A 131 17.43 7.12 -2.50
C GLU A 131 16.99 6.12 -3.57
N VAL A 132 17.50 6.30 -4.79
CA VAL A 132 17.17 5.48 -5.96
C VAL A 132 18.45 4.91 -6.54
N TYR A 133 18.67 3.59 -6.45
CA TYR A 133 19.80 2.95 -7.12
C TYR A 133 19.53 2.85 -8.62
N LEU A 134 20.55 3.13 -9.44
CA LEU A 134 20.48 2.90 -10.88
C LEU A 134 20.38 1.40 -11.19
N TYR A 135 20.95 0.55 -10.34
CA TYR A 135 20.67 -0.88 -10.39
C TYR A 135 19.23 -1.15 -9.96
N GLY A 136 18.46 -1.73 -10.88
CA GLY A 136 17.04 -2.03 -10.74
C GLY A 136 16.11 -0.83 -10.88
N GLY A 137 16.63 0.40 -11.03
CA GLY A 137 15.82 1.63 -10.96
C GLY A 137 15.09 1.72 -9.62
N GLN A 138 15.71 1.20 -8.56
CA GLN A 138 15.04 0.77 -7.36
C GLN A 138 15.15 1.83 -6.27
N VAL A 139 14.00 2.30 -5.77
CA VAL A 139 13.97 3.12 -4.56
C VAL A 139 14.32 2.22 -3.37
N THR A 140 15.33 2.58 -2.58
CA THR A 140 15.79 1.77 -1.43
C THR A 140 15.60 2.46 -0.09
N SER A 141 15.35 3.76 -0.07
CA SER A 141 15.09 4.55 1.13
C SER A 141 14.10 5.67 0.81
N TRP A 142 13.20 5.94 1.74
CA TRP A 142 12.32 7.11 1.73
C TRP A 142 12.13 7.56 3.16
N LYS A 143 12.58 8.79 3.45
CA LYS A 143 12.52 9.37 4.79
C LYS A 143 11.61 10.59 4.80
N ASN A 144 10.83 10.72 5.87
CA ASN A 144 10.09 11.95 6.14
C ASN A 144 11.00 13.09 6.59
N ASP A 145 10.42 14.25 6.86
CA ASP A 145 11.08 15.46 7.34
C ASP A 145 11.64 15.33 8.77
N GLN A 146 11.27 14.28 9.52
CA GLN A 146 11.91 13.90 10.80
C GLN A 146 13.00 12.83 10.64
N ALA A 147 13.42 12.53 9.40
CA ALA A 147 14.41 11.51 9.06
C ALA A 147 14.03 10.06 9.45
N GLU A 148 12.75 9.80 9.72
CA GLU A 148 12.24 8.45 9.94
C GLU A 148 12.23 7.67 8.61
N GLU A 149 12.79 6.46 8.61
CA GLU A 149 12.73 5.57 7.46
C GLU A 149 11.35 4.93 7.30
N LEU A 150 10.79 5.07 6.10
CA LEU A 150 9.44 4.64 5.73
C LEU A 150 9.43 3.37 4.90
N LEU A 151 10.55 3.05 4.24
CA LEU A 151 10.71 1.81 3.48
C LEU A 151 11.60 0.82 4.23
N PHE A 152 11.19 -0.44 4.22
CA PHE A 152 12.00 -1.50 4.78
C PHE A 152 13.07 -1.94 3.78
N LEU A 153 14.30 -2.08 4.26
CA LEU A 153 15.41 -2.72 3.56
C LEU A 153 15.94 -3.85 4.43
N SER A 154 16.18 -5.03 3.85
CA SER A 154 16.65 -6.16 4.66
C SER A 154 18.04 -5.91 5.23
N SER A 155 18.23 -6.35 6.48
CA SER A 155 19.52 -6.38 7.17
C SER A 155 20.56 -7.26 6.46
N LYS A 156 20.12 -8.23 5.64
CA LYS A 156 20.98 -9.11 4.81
C LYS A 156 20.90 -8.79 3.32
N ALA A 157 20.38 -7.62 2.94
CA ALA A 157 20.23 -7.24 1.54
C ALA A 157 21.59 -7.28 0.79
N ILE A 158 21.60 -7.95 -0.37
CA ILE A 158 22.82 -8.12 -1.17
C ILE A 158 22.85 -7.09 -2.30
N PHE A 159 23.82 -6.18 -2.26
CA PHE A 159 24.08 -5.18 -3.29
C PHE A 159 25.15 -5.67 -4.26
N LYS A 160 24.86 -6.77 -4.99
CA LYS A 160 25.81 -7.40 -5.92
C LYS A 160 25.17 -7.69 -7.29
N PRO A 161 25.23 -6.72 -8.22
CA PRO A 161 24.73 -6.92 -9.58
C PRO A 161 25.59 -7.93 -10.36
N PRO A 162 25.08 -8.46 -11.49
CA PRO A 162 23.68 -8.37 -11.94
C PRO A 162 22.80 -9.48 -11.33
N LYS A 163 23.35 -10.33 -10.46
CA LYS A 163 22.79 -11.65 -10.16
C LYS A 163 21.62 -11.68 -9.17
N LYS A 164 21.43 -10.62 -8.37
CA LYS A 164 20.35 -10.57 -7.36
C LYS A 164 19.80 -9.15 -7.21
N ALA A 165 18.48 -9.04 -7.26
CA ALA A 165 17.77 -7.82 -6.90
C ALA A 165 18.01 -7.44 -5.44
N ILE A 166 17.97 -6.13 -5.15
CA ILE A 166 18.11 -5.63 -3.78
C ILE A 166 16.85 -6.01 -2.98
N ARG A 167 17.04 -6.60 -1.79
CA ARG A 167 15.94 -7.05 -0.92
C ARG A 167 15.39 -5.90 -0.07
N GLY A 168 14.26 -5.33 -0.50
CA GLY A 168 13.55 -4.24 0.19
C GLY A 168 13.37 -3.00 -0.69
N GLY A 169 12.88 -1.90 -0.12
CA GLY A 169 12.55 -0.70 -0.87
C GLY A 169 11.37 -0.94 -1.83
N ILE A 170 11.51 -0.56 -3.10
CA ILE A 170 10.48 -0.76 -4.14
C ILE A 170 11.09 -1.42 -5.38
N PRO A 171 11.34 -2.75 -5.37
CA PRO A 171 11.71 -3.47 -6.58
C PRO A 171 10.61 -3.37 -7.64
N ILE A 172 11.03 -3.30 -8.90
CA ILE A 172 10.12 -3.26 -10.05
C ILE A 172 9.99 -4.67 -10.64
N CYS A 173 8.76 -5.19 -10.64
CA CYS A 173 8.43 -6.45 -11.30
C CYS A 173 8.00 -6.15 -12.73
N PHE A 174 8.87 -6.41 -13.71
CA PHE A 174 8.58 -6.25 -15.14
C PHE A 174 9.51 -7.15 -15.96
N PRO A 175 9.02 -7.78 -17.03
CA PRO A 175 7.65 -7.75 -17.58
C PRO A 175 6.74 -8.85 -17.00
N GLN A 176 7.15 -9.45 -15.88
CA GLN A 176 6.45 -10.55 -15.26
C GLN A 176 6.33 -10.31 -13.74
N PHE A 177 5.16 -10.60 -13.17
CA PHE A 177 4.98 -10.74 -11.75
C PHE A 177 5.11 -12.21 -11.32
N ALA A 178 5.86 -12.45 -10.23
CA ALA A 178 6.15 -13.79 -9.71
C ALA A 178 6.58 -14.75 -10.86
N SER A 179 6.13 -16.00 -10.81
CA SER A 179 6.36 -17.02 -11.84
C SER A 179 5.10 -17.23 -12.69
N PHE A 180 4.46 -16.14 -13.13
CA PHE A 180 3.22 -16.20 -13.93
C PHE A 180 3.48 -16.40 -15.44
N GLY A 181 4.75 -16.39 -15.86
CA GLY A 181 5.18 -16.71 -17.23
C GLY A 181 6.50 -17.48 -17.22
N SER A 182 7.20 -17.48 -18.35
CA SER A 182 8.43 -18.25 -18.57
C SER A 182 9.71 -17.58 -18.09
N LEU A 183 9.65 -16.31 -17.69
CA LEU A 183 10.82 -15.57 -17.21
C LEU A 183 11.14 -15.95 -15.76
N ASP A 184 12.34 -15.58 -15.33
CA ASP A 184 12.72 -15.58 -13.92
C ASP A 184 11.68 -14.85 -13.07
N THR A 185 11.58 -15.26 -11.80
CA THR A 185 10.58 -14.73 -10.88
C THR A 185 10.68 -13.20 -10.80
N HIS A 186 9.55 -12.53 -11.05
CA HIS A 186 9.39 -11.07 -11.13
C HIS A 186 10.09 -10.38 -12.33
N GLY A 187 10.44 -11.14 -13.36
CA GLY A 187 11.08 -10.61 -14.57
C GLY A 187 12.49 -10.09 -14.30
N PHE A 188 12.95 -9.18 -15.17
CA PHE A 188 14.35 -8.76 -15.21
C PHE A 188 14.59 -7.29 -14.87
N ALA A 189 13.58 -6.40 -14.88
CA ALA A 189 13.80 -4.96 -14.70
C ALA A 189 14.58 -4.59 -13.44
N ARG A 190 14.27 -5.23 -12.30
CA ARG A 190 14.98 -5.09 -11.01
C ARG A 190 16.42 -5.63 -11.00
N ASN A 191 16.84 -6.34 -12.05
CA ASN A 191 18.16 -6.93 -12.20
C ASN A 191 18.98 -6.27 -13.33
N ARG A 192 18.54 -5.11 -13.84
CA ARG A 192 19.22 -4.35 -14.90
C ARG A 192 19.68 -3.00 -14.39
N PHE A 193 20.72 -2.45 -15.00
CA PHE A 193 21.07 -1.06 -14.78
C PHE A 193 20.16 -0.17 -15.63
N TRP A 194 19.60 0.83 -14.98
CA TRP A 194 18.86 1.91 -15.59
C TRP A 194 19.80 3.08 -15.80
N THR A 195 19.55 3.87 -16.83
CA THR A 195 20.27 5.12 -17.07
C THR A 195 19.38 6.30 -16.72
N ILE A 196 19.99 7.41 -16.30
CA ILE A 196 19.26 8.68 -16.19
C ILE A 196 18.83 9.11 -17.60
N ASP A 197 17.57 9.51 -17.76
CA ASP A 197 17.04 10.08 -19.00
C ASP A 197 17.14 11.60 -18.90
N ASP A 198 18.19 12.18 -19.49
CA ASP A 198 18.44 13.63 -19.44
C ASP A 198 17.45 14.44 -20.31
N ASN A 199 16.76 13.79 -21.25
CA ASN A 199 15.81 14.42 -22.17
C ASN A 199 14.48 13.65 -22.21
N PRO A 200 13.79 13.53 -21.06
CA PRO A 200 12.56 12.78 -21.00
C PRO A 200 11.46 13.52 -21.78
N PRO A 201 10.56 12.81 -22.49
CA PRO A 201 9.38 13.43 -23.08
C PRO A 201 8.59 14.22 -22.03
N PRO A 202 8.01 15.38 -22.36
CA PRO A 202 7.30 16.22 -21.41
C PRO A 202 6.30 15.42 -20.58
N PHE A 203 6.39 15.56 -19.27
CA PHE A 203 5.45 14.91 -18.38
C PHE A 203 4.11 15.67 -18.45
N PRO A 204 2.98 15.01 -18.73
CA PRO A 204 1.71 15.70 -19.01
C PRO A 204 1.15 16.49 -17.82
N THR A 205 1.66 16.24 -16.61
CA THR A 205 1.32 17.00 -15.41
C THR A 205 2.51 17.85 -15.00
N ASN A 206 2.32 19.16 -14.88
CA ASN A 206 3.30 20.07 -14.29
C ASN A 206 3.51 19.64 -12.83
N THR A 207 4.55 18.87 -12.56
CA THR A 207 4.86 18.42 -11.21
C THR A 207 5.42 19.61 -10.45
N LEU A 208 4.68 20.09 -9.44
CA LEU A 208 5.20 21.09 -8.48
C LEU A 208 6.46 20.60 -7.75
N SER A 209 6.75 19.31 -7.82
CA SER A 209 7.99 18.71 -7.34
C SER A 209 9.19 19.18 -8.17
N LYS A 210 10.14 19.82 -7.49
CA LYS A 210 11.47 20.13 -8.01
C LYS A 210 12.49 19.01 -7.71
N ALA A 211 12.08 17.97 -6.98
CA ALA A 211 12.95 16.89 -6.52
C ALA A 211 12.54 15.59 -7.20
N PHE A 212 13.10 15.35 -8.39
CA PHE A 212 12.78 14.16 -9.19
C PHE A 212 13.97 13.70 -10.04
N VAL A 213 13.92 12.43 -10.44
CA VAL A 213 14.81 11.85 -11.45
C VAL A 213 13.98 11.04 -12.45
N ASP A 214 14.34 11.16 -13.72
CA ASP A 214 13.84 10.30 -14.79
C ASP A 214 14.89 9.25 -15.12
N LEU A 215 14.47 7.99 -15.13
CA LEU A 215 15.28 6.84 -15.49
C LEU A 215 14.67 6.16 -16.71
N ILE A 216 15.52 5.52 -17.52
CA ILE A 216 15.11 4.73 -18.67
C ILE A 216 15.81 3.37 -18.67
N LEU A 217 15.03 2.34 -18.95
CA LEU A 217 15.47 0.99 -19.25
C LEU A 217 15.11 0.69 -20.71
N LYS A 218 16.13 0.35 -21.48
CA LYS A 218 16.02 -0.16 -22.86
C LYS A 218 16.44 -1.63 -22.87
N PRO A 219 15.86 -2.47 -23.74
CA PRO A 219 16.25 -3.87 -23.85
C PRO A 219 17.73 -3.98 -24.24
N SER A 220 18.47 -4.81 -23.50
CA SER A 220 19.80 -5.26 -23.92
C SER A 220 19.70 -6.45 -24.88
N GLU A 221 20.80 -6.81 -25.55
CA GLU A 221 20.86 -8.02 -26.39
C GLU A 221 20.47 -9.30 -25.61
N ASP A 222 20.83 -9.38 -24.33
CA ASP A 222 20.47 -10.52 -23.47
C ASP A 222 18.98 -10.52 -23.11
N ASP A 223 18.36 -9.35 -22.96
CA ASP A 223 16.91 -9.25 -22.71
C ASP A 223 16.11 -9.70 -23.92
N ILE A 224 16.54 -9.32 -25.13
CA ILE A 224 15.89 -9.73 -26.38
C ILE A 224 15.91 -11.25 -26.57
N LYS A 225 16.96 -11.95 -26.08
CA LYS A 225 17.04 -13.41 -26.15
C LYS A 225 15.96 -14.11 -25.31
N ILE A 226 15.63 -13.56 -24.14
CA ILE A 226 14.67 -14.18 -23.20
C ILE A 226 13.25 -13.63 -23.36
N TRP A 227 13.12 -12.40 -23.85
CA TRP A 227 11.84 -11.72 -24.08
C TRP A 227 11.96 -10.87 -25.36
N PRO A 228 11.63 -11.43 -26.54
CA PRO A 228 11.95 -10.87 -27.84
C PRO A 228 11.01 -9.72 -28.25
N HIS A 229 11.00 -8.67 -27.45
CA HIS A 229 10.22 -7.46 -27.66
C HIS A 229 11.09 -6.21 -27.48
N SER A 230 10.94 -5.27 -28.39
CA SER A 230 11.50 -3.93 -28.30
C SER A 230 10.54 -3.05 -27.48
N PHE A 231 11.08 -2.40 -26.45
CA PHE A 231 10.32 -1.51 -25.59
C PHE A 231 11.18 -0.33 -25.13
N GLU A 232 10.52 0.73 -24.68
CA GLU A 232 11.12 1.74 -23.82
C GLU A 232 10.37 1.77 -22.50
N TYR A 233 11.08 1.55 -21.39
CA TYR A 233 10.50 1.69 -20.07
C TYR A 233 11.12 2.90 -19.37
N ARG A 234 10.34 3.97 -19.22
CA ARG A 234 10.70 5.15 -18.43
C ARG A 234 10.09 5.09 -17.04
N LEU A 235 10.85 5.50 -16.04
CA LEU A 235 10.44 5.62 -14.65
C LEU A 235 10.78 7.02 -14.15
N ARG A 236 9.78 7.77 -13.71
CA ARG A 236 10.00 8.97 -12.89
C ARG A 236 9.86 8.62 -11.42
N VAL A 237 10.85 8.98 -10.61
CA VAL A 237 10.76 8.99 -9.14
C VAL A 237 10.80 10.44 -8.69
N ALA A 238 9.83 10.87 -7.87
CA ALA A 238 9.70 12.24 -7.41
C ALA A 238 9.27 12.31 -5.94
N LEU A 239 9.74 13.34 -5.24
CA LEU A 239 9.24 13.73 -3.92
C LEU A 239 8.29 14.91 -4.05
N GLY A 240 7.06 14.75 -3.60
CA GLY A 240 6.08 15.83 -3.51
C GLY A 240 6.53 16.92 -2.53
N PRO A 241 5.95 18.12 -2.61
CA PRO A 241 6.22 19.19 -1.64
C PRO A 241 5.81 18.78 -0.22
N GLY A 242 4.88 17.83 -0.08
CA GLY A 242 4.41 17.24 1.16
C GLY A 242 5.26 16.04 1.63
N GLY A 243 6.37 15.72 0.97
CA GLY A 243 7.21 14.56 1.26
C GLY A 243 6.67 13.26 0.70
N GLU A 244 5.58 13.30 -0.08
CA GLU A 244 4.99 12.12 -0.71
C GLU A 244 5.94 11.53 -1.76
N LEU A 245 6.15 10.21 -1.74
CA LEU A 245 6.95 9.54 -2.75
C LEU A 245 6.05 9.15 -3.93
N MET A 246 6.38 9.61 -5.13
CA MET A 246 5.67 9.32 -6.36
C MET A 246 6.56 8.55 -7.33
N LEU A 247 6.07 7.42 -7.82
CA LEU A 247 6.68 6.66 -8.92
C LEU A 247 5.69 6.65 -10.09
N THR A 248 6.19 6.92 -11.29
CA THR A 248 5.39 6.76 -12.51
C THR A 248 6.16 5.98 -13.57
N SER A 249 5.62 4.84 -13.94
CA SER A 249 6.12 3.97 -15.01
C SER A 249 5.40 4.27 -16.31
N ARG A 250 6.16 4.35 -17.39
CA ARG A 250 5.66 4.44 -18.76
C ARG A 250 6.36 3.39 -19.60
N VAL A 251 5.61 2.43 -20.12
CA VAL A 251 6.14 1.37 -20.98
C VAL A 251 5.57 1.56 -22.36
N ARG A 252 6.43 1.77 -23.35
CA ARG A 252 6.04 1.93 -24.75
C ARG A 252 6.48 0.72 -25.56
N ASN A 253 5.59 0.22 -26.42
CA ASN A 253 5.95 -0.79 -27.41
C ASN A 253 6.65 -0.12 -28.61
N THR A 254 7.91 -0.47 -28.83
CA THR A 254 8.76 0.06 -29.91
C THR A 254 9.15 -1.00 -30.93
N ASN A 255 8.40 -2.10 -31.00
CA ASN A 255 8.55 -3.09 -32.06
C ASN A 255 8.35 -2.46 -33.44
N THR A 256 9.35 -2.61 -34.31
CA THR A 256 9.30 -2.19 -35.72
C THR A 256 8.64 -3.24 -36.61
N ASP A 257 8.51 -4.48 -36.14
CA ASP A 257 7.90 -5.61 -36.85
C ASP A 257 6.37 -5.65 -36.74
N GLY A 258 5.76 -4.64 -36.10
CA GLY A 258 4.31 -4.53 -35.96
C GLY A 258 3.70 -5.48 -34.90
N LYS A 259 4.50 -6.17 -34.07
CA LYS A 259 3.97 -7.10 -33.09
C LYS A 259 3.54 -6.44 -31.77
N PRO A 260 2.36 -6.79 -31.22
CA PRO A 260 2.01 -6.43 -29.86
C PRO A 260 2.81 -7.27 -28.85
N PHE A 261 2.86 -6.83 -27.60
CA PHE A 261 3.28 -7.68 -26.48
C PHE A 261 2.40 -7.46 -25.27
N SER A 262 2.40 -8.44 -24.37
CA SER A 262 1.72 -8.36 -23.08
C SER A 262 2.70 -8.53 -21.92
N PHE A 263 2.41 -7.88 -20.79
CA PHE A 263 3.22 -7.98 -19.58
C PHE A 263 2.36 -7.87 -18.32
N THR A 264 2.90 -8.34 -17.21
CA THR A 264 2.38 -8.06 -15.86
C THR A 264 3.36 -7.15 -15.12
N PHE A 265 2.86 -6.43 -14.14
CA PHE A 265 3.61 -5.37 -13.47
C PHE A 265 3.33 -5.32 -11.98
N ALA A 266 4.35 -5.00 -11.18
CA ALA A 266 4.15 -4.58 -9.78
C ALA A 266 5.24 -3.63 -9.29
N TYR A 267 4.84 -2.64 -8.51
CA TYR A 267 5.73 -1.97 -7.57
C TYR A 267 5.74 -2.75 -6.26
N HIS A 268 6.80 -3.52 -6.03
CA HIS A 268 6.88 -4.45 -4.91
C HIS A 268 7.26 -3.73 -3.60
N THR A 269 6.47 -2.76 -3.16
CA THR A 269 6.81 -1.86 -2.05
C THR A 269 6.92 -2.60 -0.71
N TYR A 270 8.06 -2.45 -0.02
CA TYR A 270 8.32 -2.92 1.33
C TYR A 270 8.16 -1.75 2.30
N PHE A 271 7.08 -1.70 3.07
CA PHE A 271 6.91 -0.70 4.12
C PHE A 271 7.68 -1.10 5.37
N SER A 272 8.40 -0.14 5.95
CA SER A 272 8.97 -0.27 7.29
C SER A 272 7.84 -0.10 8.29
N VAL A 273 7.54 -1.13 9.09
CA VAL A 273 6.50 -1.09 10.12
C VAL A 273 7.10 -1.33 11.50
N SER A 274 6.38 -0.95 12.56
CA SER A 274 6.80 -1.15 13.95
C SER A 274 6.92 -2.64 14.33
N ASP A 275 5.78 -3.32 14.37
CA ASP A 275 5.61 -4.76 14.58
C ASP A 275 4.44 -5.22 13.69
N ILE A 276 4.67 -6.26 12.88
CA ILE A 276 3.69 -6.84 11.98
C ILE A 276 2.40 -7.28 12.71
N SER A 277 2.46 -7.63 14.01
CA SER A 277 1.25 -7.96 14.78
C SER A 277 0.38 -6.75 15.11
N GLU A 278 0.95 -5.54 15.11
CA GLU A 278 0.29 -4.27 15.38
C GLU A 278 -0.10 -3.51 14.09
N VAL A 279 0.02 -4.19 12.94
CA VAL A 279 -0.31 -3.63 11.63
C VAL A 279 -1.61 -4.21 11.10
N ARG A 280 -2.44 -3.36 10.48
CA ARG A 280 -3.58 -3.80 9.68
C ARG A 280 -3.67 -3.08 8.35
N VAL A 281 -4.25 -3.73 7.35
CA VAL A 281 -4.50 -3.15 6.03
C VAL A 281 -6.00 -2.99 5.81
N GLU A 282 -6.39 -1.80 5.38
CA GLU A 282 -7.77 -1.40 5.07
C GLU A 282 -7.91 -1.00 3.59
N GLY A 283 -9.11 -1.17 3.03
CA GLY A 283 -9.45 -0.94 1.62
C GLY A 283 -9.42 -2.21 0.76
N LEU A 284 -9.30 -3.39 1.39
CA LEU A 284 -9.25 -4.70 0.74
C LEU A 284 -10.38 -5.63 1.19
N GLU A 285 -11.29 -5.12 2.01
CA GLU A 285 -12.44 -5.83 2.55
C GLU A 285 -13.36 -6.27 1.42
N THR A 286 -14.00 -7.44 1.54
CA THR A 286 -14.98 -7.98 0.58
C THR A 286 -14.46 -8.24 -0.84
N LEU A 287 -13.16 -8.06 -1.09
CA LEU A 287 -12.56 -8.29 -2.40
C LEU A 287 -12.16 -9.74 -2.61
N ASP A 288 -12.22 -10.16 -3.87
CA ASP A 288 -11.63 -11.42 -4.30
C ASP A 288 -10.09 -11.33 -4.28
N TYR A 289 -9.45 -12.40 -3.85
CA TYR A 289 -8.00 -12.56 -3.92
C TYR A 289 -7.60 -13.96 -4.36
N LEU A 290 -6.41 -14.06 -4.97
CA LEU A 290 -5.73 -15.31 -5.25
C LEU A 290 -4.71 -15.59 -4.13
N ASP A 291 -4.85 -16.72 -3.44
CA ASP A 291 -3.94 -17.12 -2.37
C ASP A 291 -2.80 -17.99 -2.91
N LYS A 292 -1.57 -17.45 -2.94
CA LYS A 292 -0.41 -18.19 -3.44
C LYS A 292 0.03 -19.34 -2.54
N LEU A 293 -0.31 -19.33 -1.25
CA LEU A 293 -0.03 -20.42 -0.33
C LEU A 293 -1.00 -21.59 -0.55
N GLN A 294 -2.18 -21.31 -1.09
CA GLN A 294 -3.19 -22.32 -1.45
C GLN A 294 -3.27 -22.56 -2.96
N GLY A 295 -2.13 -22.53 -3.65
CA GLY A 295 -2.05 -22.88 -5.08
C GLY A 295 -2.78 -21.89 -6.00
N LYS A 296 -2.83 -20.61 -5.64
CA LYS A 296 -3.51 -19.52 -6.36
C LYS A 296 -5.03 -19.71 -6.45
N ARG A 297 -5.64 -20.45 -5.51
CA ARG A 297 -7.10 -20.54 -5.42
C ARG A 297 -7.70 -19.18 -5.11
N ARG A 298 -8.88 -18.93 -5.67
CA ARG A 298 -9.65 -17.70 -5.45
C ARG A 298 -10.49 -17.82 -4.18
N PHE A 299 -10.46 -16.77 -3.37
CA PHE A 299 -11.26 -16.59 -2.17
C PHE A 299 -11.76 -15.14 -2.11
N THR A 300 -12.67 -14.84 -1.19
CA THR A 300 -13.18 -13.48 -0.93
C THR A 300 -12.85 -13.09 0.50
N GLU A 301 -12.29 -11.91 0.71
CA GLU A 301 -11.95 -11.39 2.03
C GLU A 301 -13.23 -11.10 2.84
N GLN A 302 -13.25 -11.50 4.12
CA GLN A 302 -14.44 -11.38 4.97
C GLN A 302 -14.20 -10.52 6.22
N GLY A 303 -12.95 -10.20 6.54
CA GLY A 303 -12.62 -9.33 7.66
C GLY A 303 -12.83 -7.85 7.36
N ASP A 304 -13.11 -7.07 8.41
CA ASP A 304 -13.20 -5.59 8.35
C ASP A 304 -11.84 -4.94 8.08
N ALA A 305 -10.74 -5.66 8.33
CA ALA A 305 -9.38 -5.29 7.99
C ALA A 305 -8.52 -6.57 7.92
N LEU A 306 -7.45 -6.54 7.15
CA LEU A 306 -6.48 -7.62 7.11
C LEU A 306 -5.45 -7.45 8.24
N THR A 307 -5.33 -8.47 9.09
CA THR A 307 -4.31 -8.60 10.14
C THR A 307 -3.38 -9.79 9.86
N PHE A 308 -2.27 -9.88 10.60
CA PHE A 308 -1.20 -10.82 10.32
C PHE A 308 -0.87 -11.68 11.54
N GLU A 309 -1.18 -12.98 11.45
CA GLU A 309 -0.85 -13.99 12.48
C GLU A 309 -0.01 -15.16 11.88
N SER A 310 0.26 -15.10 10.58
CA SER A 310 0.97 -16.13 9.82
C SER A 310 1.52 -15.57 8.51
N GLU A 311 2.17 -16.42 7.71
CA GLU A 311 2.56 -16.08 6.33
C GLU A 311 1.32 -15.66 5.52
N VAL A 312 1.47 -14.58 4.76
CA VAL A 312 0.46 -14.07 3.81
C VAL A 312 1.14 -13.86 2.47
N ASP A 313 0.51 -14.33 1.39
CA ASP A 313 0.94 -14.12 0.00
C ASP A 313 -0.32 -14.08 -0.88
N LYS A 314 -1.04 -12.96 -0.82
CA LYS A 314 -2.38 -12.77 -1.44
C LYS A 314 -2.34 -11.73 -2.54
N ILE A 315 -2.97 -12.01 -3.68
CA ILE A 315 -3.16 -11.06 -4.79
C ILE A 315 -4.63 -10.65 -4.81
N TYR A 316 -4.94 -9.46 -4.29
CA TYR A 316 -6.28 -8.87 -4.32
C TYR A 316 -6.59 -8.29 -5.70
N LEU A 317 -7.77 -8.60 -6.22
CA LEU A 317 -8.19 -8.31 -7.59
C LEU A 317 -9.07 -7.07 -7.65
N SER A 318 -8.91 -6.26 -8.70
CA SER A 318 -9.79 -5.09 -8.97
C SER A 318 -9.96 -4.17 -7.74
N THR A 319 -8.85 -3.91 -7.07
CA THR A 319 -8.78 -3.15 -5.82
C THR A 319 -9.04 -1.66 -6.03
N PRO A 320 -9.56 -0.95 -5.00
CA PRO A 320 -9.65 0.50 -5.02
C PRO A 320 -8.32 1.19 -5.33
N THR A 321 -8.38 2.44 -5.74
CA THR A 321 -7.17 3.24 -6.02
C THR A 321 -6.45 3.68 -4.75
N LYS A 322 -7.04 3.52 -3.57
CA LYS A 322 -6.47 3.90 -2.27
C LYS A 322 -6.49 2.70 -1.32
N ILE A 323 -5.35 2.40 -0.70
CA ILE A 323 -5.19 1.36 0.34
C ILE A 323 -4.51 2.02 1.54
N ALA A 324 -4.96 1.70 2.75
CA ALA A 324 -4.41 2.23 3.99
C ALA A 324 -3.71 1.13 4.79
N ILE A 325 -2.53 1.42 5.33
CA ILE A 325 -1.75 0.51 6.16
C ILE A 325 -1.54 1.21 7.49
N LEU A 326 -2.23 0.74 8.52
CA LEU A 326 -2.23 1.34 9.84
C LEU A 326 -1.19 0.65 10.70
N ASP A 327 -0.25 1.42 11.21
CA ASP A 327 0.81 1.03 12.13
C ASP A 327 0.48 1.64 13.49
N HIS A 328 -0.17 0.84 14.35
CA HIS A 328 -0.76 1.33 15.61
C HIS A 328 0.31 1.79 16.61
N GLU A 329 1.41 1.06 16.72
CA GLU A 329 2.47 1.38 17.68
C GLU A 329 3.15 2.72 17.34
N LYS A 330 3.44 2.98 16.06
CA LYS A 330 3.98 4.28 15.61
C LYS A 330 2.91 5.34 15.39
N LYS A 331 1.63 5.01 15.61
CA LYS A 331 0.48 5.94 15.44
C LYS A 331 0.48 6.63 14.08
N ARG A 332 0.80 5.88 13.03
CA ARG A 332 0.87 6.39 11.65
C ARG A 332 0.16 5.48 10.67
N THR A 333 -0.33 6.07 9.60
CA THR A 333 -0.97 5.34 8.50
C THR A 333 -0.21 5.65 7.21
N PHE A 334 0.30 4.61 6.55
CA PHE A 334 0.72 4.74 5.16
C PHE A 334 -0.52 4.77 4.27
N VAL A 335 -0.55 5.70 3.33
CA VAL A 335 -1.58 5.80 2.31
C VAL A 335 -0.94 5.50 0.97
N LEU A 336 -1.33 4.38 0.38
CA LEU A 336 -0.95 4.01 -0.98
C LEU A 336 -2.06 4.45 -1.92
N ARG A 337 -1.71 5.23 -2.95
CA ARG A 337 -2.57 5.54 -4.08
C ARG A 337 -2.00 4.99 -5.37
N LYS A 338 -2.84 4.38 -6.19
CA LYS A 338 -2.45 3.74 -7.45
C LYS A 338 -3.38 4.09 -8.60
N ASP A 339 -2.80 4.22 -9.79
CA ASP A 339 -3.51 4.45 -11.06
C ASP A 339 -2.87 3.60 -12.16
N GLY A 340 -3.69 3.09 -13.09
CA GLY A 340 -3.25 2.14 -14.12
C GLY A 340 -2.82 0.75 -13.60
N LEU A 341 -3.08 0.48 -12.31
CA LEU A 341 -2.69 -0.73 -11.57
C LEU A 341 -3.93 -1.30 -10.86
N PRO A 342 -4.67 -2.23 -11.47
CA PRO A 342 -5.97 -2.68 -10.95
C PRO A 342 -5.85 -3.58 -9.72
N ASP A 343 -4.73 -4.25 -9.51
CA ASP A 343 -4.56 -5.27 -8.47
C ASP A 343 -3.68 -4.75 -7.33
N ALA A 344 -3.73 -5.42 -6.18
CA ALA A 344 -2.78 -5.21 -5.11
C ALA A 344 -2.29 -6.55 -4.55
N VAL A 345 -1.02 -6.60 -4.13
CA VAL A 345 -0.46 -7.80 -3.50
C VAL A 345 -0.14 -7.48 -2.05
N VAL A 346 -0.52 -8.36 -1.13
CA VAL A 346 -0.10 -8.29 0.26
C VAL A 346 0.78 -9.47 0.58
N TRP A 347 2.00 -9.21 1.06
CA TRP A 347 2.96 -10.24 1.38
C TRP A 347 3.72 -9.97 2.67
N ASN A 348 3.79 -10.99 3.53
CA ASN A 348 4.74 -11.09 4.63
C ASN A 348 5.22 -12.55 4.69
N PRO A 349 6.55 -12.81 4.66
CA PRO A 349 7.07 -14.17 4.60
C PRO A 349 6.86 -14.98 5.89
N TRP A 350 6.66 -14.31 7.03
CA TRP A 350 6.69 -14.94 8.34
C TRP A 350 8.00 -15.69 8.64
N ASP A 351 8.05 -16.33 9.79
CA ASP A 351 9.27 -16.91 10.38
C ASP A 351 10.00 -17.92 9.46
N LYS A 352 9.28 -18.94 8.99
CA LYS A 352 9.90 -20.06 8.26
C LYS A 352 10.50 -19.62 6.93
N LYS A 353 9.79 -18.79 6.16
CA LYS A 353 10.25 -18.31 4.85
C LYS A 353 11.31 -17.24 4.97
N ALA A 354 11.24 -16.38 6.00
CA ALA A 354 12.29 -15.42 6.31
C ALA A 354 13.64 -16.11 6.49
N LYS A 355 13.69 -17.13 7.36
CA LYS A 355 14.90 -17.94 7.62
C LYS A 355 15.44 -18.70 6.40
N ALA A 356 14.58 -19.04 5.44
CA ALA A 356 14.98 -19.73 4.22
C ALA A 356 15.61 -18.80 3.17
N MET A 357 15.40 -17.48 3.27
CA MET A 357 15.91 -16.50 2.32
C MET A 357 17.29 -15.99 2.74
N THR A 358 18.33 -16.32 1.98
CA THR A 358 19.73 -15.94 2.30
C THR A 358 19.98 -14.43 2.29
N ASP A 359 19.13 -13.66 1.62
CA ASP A 359 19.22 -12.20 1.49
C ASP A 359 18.22 -11.46 2.37
N PHE A 360 17.61 -12.17 3.34
CA PHE A 360 16.60 -11.66 4.25
C PHE A 360 16.97 -11.99 5.71
N GLY A 361 16.88 -11.04 6.63
CA GLY A 361 17.14 -11.30 8.05
C GLY A 361 16.09 -12.20 8.68
N ASP A 362 16.50 -13.05 9.63
CA ASP A 362 15.62 -14.10 10.17
C ASP A 362 14.38 -13.53 10.88
N ASP A 363 14.53 -12.36 11.52
CA ASP A 363 13.47 -11.63 12.22
C ASP A 363 12.97 -10.40 11.44
N ASP A 364 13.52 -10.11 10.27
CA ASP A 364 13.18 -8.93 9.47
C ASP A 364 11.68 -8.87 9.11
N TYR A 365 11.00 -10.03 9.04
CA TYR A 365 9.58 -10.14 8.73
C TYR A 365 8.70 -9.42 9.76
N LYS A 366 9.19 -9.23 10.98
CA LYS A 366 8.45 -8.53 12.05
C LYS A 366 8.34 -7.03 11.79
N HIS A 367 9.25 -6.46 11.01
CA HIS A 367 9.36 -5.01 10.81
C HIS A 367 9.07 -4.61 9.36
N MET A 368 8.44 -5.50 8.59
CA MET A 368 8.10 -5.24 7.19
C MET A 368 6.72 -5.75 6.81
N LEU A 369 6.10 -5.04 5.88
CA LEU A 369 4.93 -5.51 5.16
C LEU A 369 5.06 -5.08 3.70
N CYS A 370 4.84 -6.02 2.78
CA CYS A 370 4.66 -5.68 1.39
C CYS A 370 3.19 -5.40 1.09
N VAL A 371 2.91 -4.21 0.57
CA VAL A 371 1.64 -3.88 -0.09
C VAL A 371 1.99 -3.27 -1.44
N GLU A 372 1.72 -4.03 -2.50
CA GLU A 372 2.25 -3.77 -3.83
C GLU A 372 1.14 -3.27 -4.74
N ALA A 373 1.37 -2.18 -5.47
CA ALA A 373 0.47 -1.75 -6.53
C ALA A 373 0.79 -2.51 -7.81
N ALA A 374 -0.19 -3.21 -8.38
CA ALA A 374 0.09 -4.23 -9.40
C ALA A 374 -0.94 -4.31 -10.54
N ALA A 375 -0.54 -4.97 -11.62
CA ALA A 375 -1.38 -5.43 -12.72
C ALA A 375 -0.97 -6.89 -13.01
N VAL A 376 -1.73 -7.84 -12.46
CA VAL A 376 -1.34 -9.27 -12.41
C VAL A 376 -2.39 -10.16 -13.07
N GLU A 377 -3.66 -10.06 -12.67
CA GLU A 377 -4.69 -10.97 -13.15
C GLU A 377 -4.92 -10.82 -14.65
N LYS A 378 -5.00 -9.57 -15.10
CA LYS A 378 -5.13 -9.21 -16.51
C LYS A 378 -3.82 -8.57 -16.96
N PRO A 379 -3.00 -9.27 -17.76
CA PRO A 379 -1.81 -8.68 -18.36
C PRO A 379 -2.17 -7.42 -19.17
N ILE A 380 -1.30 -6.44 -19.11
CA ILE A 380 -1.37 -5.23 -19.93
C ILE A 380 -0.92 -5.61 -21.33
N ASN A 381 -1.73 -5.33 -22.35
CA ASN A 381 -1.39 -5.56 -23.75
C ASN A 381 -1.14 -4.24 -24.48
N LEU A 382 -0.01 -4.13 -25.18
CA LEU A 382 0.38 -2.96 -25.95
C LEU A 382 0.57 -3.30 -27.43
N LYS A 383 -0.20 -2.65 -28.29
CA LYS A 383 0.05 -2.65 -29.74
C LYS A 383 1.28 -1.79 -30.07
N PRO A 384 1.89 -1.96 -31.26
CA PRO A 384 3.02 -1.12 -31.67
C PRO A 384 2.72 0.37 -31.53
N GLY A 385 3.64 1.10 -30.90
CA GLY A 385 3.53 2.54 -30.67
C GLY A 385 2.68 2.95 -29.47
N GLU A 386 1.84 2.05 -28.92
CA GLU A 386 1.05 2.31 -27.70
C GLU A 386 1.96 2.39 -26.46
N GLU A 387 1.49 3.14 -25.47
CA GLU A 387 2.16 3.34 -24.19
C GLU A 387 1.18 3.06 -23.04
N TRP A 388 1.62 2.25 -22.08
CA TRP A 388 0.94 2.08 -20.81
C TRP A 388 1.57 3.00 -19.76
N LYS A 389 0.73 3.50 -18.84
CA LYS A 389 1.15 4.30 -17.68
C LYS A 389 0.63 3.66 -16.40
N GLY A 390 1.52 3.47 -15.43
CA GLY A 390 1.17 3.10 -14.05
C GLY A 390 1.75 4.11 -13.08
N ARG A 391 0.98 4.51 -12.06
CA ARG A 391 1.41 5.47 -11.04
C ARG A 391 1.20 4.90 -9.65
N LEU A 392 2.19 5.13 -8.80
CA LEU A 392 2.17 4.89 -7.36
C LEU A 392 2.46 6.22 -6.65
N GLU A 393 1.67 6.54 -5.64
CA GLU A 393 1.91 7.65 -4.73
C GLU A 393 1.79 7.12 -3.29
N LEU A 394 2.81 7.39 -2.49
CA LEU A 394 2.89 6.99 -1.09
C LEU A 394 2.98 8.23 -0.22
N SER A 395 2.19 8.27 0.85
CA SER A 395 2.26 9.30 1.88
C SER A 395 2.07 8.70 3.26
N THR A 396 2.45 9.43 4.30
CA THR A 396 2.14 9.07 5.69
C THR A 396 1.24 10.12 6.31
N VAL A 397 0.30 9.70 7.16
CA VAL A 397 -0.54 10.58 7.97
C VAL A 397 -0.61 10.07 9.41
N PRO A 398 -0.79 10.93 10.42
CA PRO A 398 -1.02 10.48 11.79
C PRO A 398 -2.29 9.62 11.90
N SER A 399 -2.23 8.51 12.64
CA SER A 399 -3.38 7.60 12.85
C SER A 399 -4.41 8.14 13.85
N SER A 400 -4.25 9.37 14.37
CA SER A 400 -5.28 10.04 15.16
C SER A 400 -6.56 10.35 14.36
N TYR A 401 -6.57 10.10 13.05
CA TYR A 401 -7.79 10.00 12.25
C TYR A 401 -8.50 8.67 12.56
N TYR A 402 -9.21 8.67 13.69
CA TYR A 402 -10.26 7.70 13.97
C TYR A 402 -11.26 7.67 12.80
N SER A 403 -11.61 6.46 12.41
CA SER A 403 -12.71 6.13 11.50
C SER A 403 -13.90 7.10 11.62
N GLY A 404 -14.16 7.93 10.60
CA GLY A 404 -15.48 8.56 10.46
C GLY A 404 -15.63 9.96 9.90
N GLN A 405 -14.60 10.81 9.69
CA GLN A 405 -14.84 12.16 9.16
C GLN A 405 -13.79 12.71 8.17
N LEU A 406 -14.27 12.87 6.93
CA LEU A 406 -14.23 14.04 6.05
C LEU A 406 -12.89 14.63 5.54
N ASP A 407 -12.91 14.83 4.23
CA ASP A 407 -12.04 15.62 3.37
C ASP A 407 -11.38 16.84 4.06
N PRO A 408 -10.03 16.94 4.06
CA PRO A 408 -9.31 18.07 4.64
C PRO A 408 -9.64 19.43 4.00
N ARG A 409 -10.34 19.46 2.85
CA ARG A 409 -10.84 20.71 2.23
C ARG A 409 -12.05 21.30 2.93
N LYS A 410 -12.74 20.57 3.82
CA LYS A 410 -13.91 21.08 4.55
C LYS A 410 -13.60 21.77 5.88
N VAL A 411 -12.36 21.77 6.34
CA VAL A 411 -11.97 22.37 7.63
C VAL A 411 -11.52 23.84 7.49
N VAL A 412 -11.23 24.32 6.28
CA VAL A 412 -10.70 25.68 6.03
C VAL A 412 -11.79 26.71 5.77
N LEU A 413 -13.05 26.30 5.56
CA LEU A 413 -14.19 27.21 5.44
C LEU A 413 -15.18 26.89 6.56
N GLY A 414 -14.89 27.45 7.74
CA GLY A 414 -15.76 27.38 8.91
C GLY A 414 -17.15 27.94 8.60
N SER A 415 -18.17 27.23 9.08
CA SER A 415 -19.52 27.77 9.27
C SER A 415 -19.58 28.55 10.58
#